data_AF-A0A534QZJ2-F1
#
_entry.id   AF-A0A534QZJ2-F1
#
_cell.length_a   1.000
_cell.length_b   1.000
_cell.length_c   1.000
_cell.angle_alpha   90.00
_cell.angle_beta   90.00
_cell.angle_gamma   90.00
#
_symmetry.space_group_name_H-M   'P 1'
#
loop_
_entity.id
_entity.type
_entity.pdbx_description
1 polymer ?
#
loop_
_entity_poly.entity_id
_entity_poly.type
_entity_poly.pdbx_seq_one_letter_code
_entity_poly.pdbx_strand_id
1 'polypeptide(L)' 'MGNPDKPSDTALKKRLTPEQYQVTQHEATEPPFHNAFWDNKKAGIYVDVVSG' A
#
# COMPACT_ATOMS: atom_id res chain seq x y z
N MET A 1 8.46 14.84 -10.00
CA MET A 1 8.50 13.95 -11.18
C MET A 1 7.81 12.65 -10.80
N GLY A 2 6.91 12.11 -11.62
CA GLY A 2 6.21 10.86 -11.31
C GLY A 2 7.11 9.65 -11.57
N ASN A 3 6.97 8.60 -10.75
CA ASN A 3 7.65 7.32 -10.97
C ASN A 3 7.08 6.66 -12.25
N PRO A 4 7.87 6.43 -13.31
CA PRO A 4 7.40 5.79 -14.54
C PRO A 4 6.92 4.36 -14.35
N ASP A 5 7.34 3.70 -13.25
CA ASP A 5 6.95 2.33 -12.92
C ASP A 5 5.62 2.27 -12.14
N LYS A 6 5.03 3.42 -11.78
CA LYS A 6 3.76 3.47 -11.05
C LYS A 6 2.61 3.00 -11.95
N PRO A 7 1.85 1.96 -11.54
CA PRO A 7 0.67 1.51 -12.28
C PRO A 7 -0.41 2.60 -12.37
N SER A 8 -1.28 2.50 -13.38
CA SER A 8 -2.40 3.44 -13.54
C SER A 8 -3.37 3.39 -12.36
N ASP A 9 -4.09 4.48 -12.11
CA ASP A 9 -5.10 4.56 -11.04
C ASP A 9 -6.12 3.41 -11.09
N THR A 10 -6.62 3.10 -12.29
CA THR A 10 -7.56 1.99 -12.50
C THR A 10 -6.93 0.64 -12.19
N ALA A 11 -5.64 0.46 -12.49
CA ALA A 11 -4.93 -0.76 -12.13
C ALA A 11 -4.73 -0.87 -10.61
N LEU A 12 -4.42 0.24 -9.94
CA LEU A 12 -4.27 0.29 -8.48
C LEU A 12 -5.59 0.00 -7.75
N LYS A 13 -6.72 0.60 -8.19
CA LYS A 13 -8.06 0.31 -7.62
C LYS A 13 -8.47 -1.16 -7.73
N LYS A 14 -8.00 -1.87 -8.76
CA LYS A 14 -8.30 -3.29 -8.95
C LYS A 14 -7.38 -4.21 -8.14
N ARG A 15 -6.12 -3.80 -7.90
CA ARG A 15 -5.08 -4.63 -7.27
C ARG A 15 -5.03 -4.45 -5.75
N LEU A 16 -5.15 -3.22 -5.26
CA LEU A 16 -5.02 -2.89 -3.84
C LEU A 16 -6.32 -3.15 -3.09
N THR A 17 -6.21 -3.45 -1.79
CA THR A 17 -7.38 -3.37 -0.92
C THR A 17 -7.89 -1.93 -0.85
N PRO A 18 -9.18 -1.71 -0.53
CA PRO A 18 -9.71 -0.36 -0.38
C PRO A 18 -8.89 0.52 0.57
N GLU A 19 -8.46 -0.01 1.72
CA GLU A 19 -7.63 0.71 2.69
C GLU A 19 -6.24 1.04 2.13
N GLN A 20 -5.55 0.08 1.51
CA GLN A 20 -4.24 0.33 0.88
C GLN A 20 -4.34 1.40 -0.21
N TYR A 21 -5.39 1.39 -1.02
CA TYR A 21 -5.61 2.40 -2.04
C TYR A 21 -5.85 3.79 -1.41
N GLN A 22 -6.66 3.88 -0.35
CA GLN A 22 -6.86 5.14 0.37
C GLN A 22 -5.58 5.67 1.02
N VAL A 23 -4.82 4.82 1.71
CA VAL A 23 -3.57 5.22 2.38
C VAL A 23 -2.53 5.67 1.36
N THR A 24 -2.32 4.91 0.29
CA THR A 24 -1.22 5.16 -0.66
C THR A 24 -1.54 6.22 -1.72
N GLN A 25 -2.82 6.41 -2.08
CA GLN A 25 -3.21 7.35 -3.15
C GLN A 25 -3.93 8.59 -2.64
N HIS A 26 -4.47 8.56 -1.42
CA HIS A 26 -5.29 9.63 -0.85
C HIS A 26 -4.81 10.10 0.53
N GLU A 27 -3.58 9.73 0.94
CA GLU A 27 -2.97 10.16 2.20
C GLU A 27 -3.83 9.85 3.44
N ALA A 28 -4.67 8.81 3.34
CA ALA A 28 -5.45 8.35 4.48
C ALA A 28 -4.55 7.68 5.53
N THR A 29 -5.06 7.57 6.75
CA THR A 29 -4.39 6.88 7.86
C THR A 29 -5.20 5.66 8.27
N GLU A 30 -4.58 4.48 8.27
CA GLU A 30 -5.19 3.25 8.79
C GLU A 30 -5.40 3.33 10.32
N PRO A 31 -6.43 2.67 10.88
CA PRO A 31 -6.62 2.61 12.32
C PRO A 31 -5.44 1.94 13.03
N PRO A 32 -5.13 2.35 14.27
CA PRO A 32 -4.03 1.74 15.02
C PRO A 32 -4.30 0.25 15.24
N PHE A 33 -3.23 -0.56 15.10
CA PHE A 33 -3.24 -2.01 15.30
C PHE A 33 -4.15 -2.82 14.35
N HIS A 34 -4.54 -2.24 13.21
CA HIS A 34 -5.47 -2.87 12.26
C HIS A 34 -4.84 -3.20 10.88
N ASN A 35 -3.51 -3.23 10.76
CA ASN A 35 -2.86 -3.66 9.51
C ASN A 35 -2.29 -5.08 9.62
N ALA A 36 -2.10 -5.74 8.47
CA ALA A 36 -1.62 -7.13 8.41
C ALA A 36 -0.24 -7.37 9.07
N PHE A 37 0.53 -6.31 9.30
CA PHE A 37 1.91 -6.37 9.78
C PHE A 37 2.10 -5.83 11.20
N TRP A 38 1.03 -5.41 11.90
CA TRP A 38 1.16 -4.75 13.22
C TRP A 38 1.90 -5.64 14.25
N ASP A 39 1.71 -6.96 14.19
CA ASP A 39 2.43 -7.93 15.03
C ASP A 39 3.37 -8.86 14.26
N ASN A 40 3.72 -8.52 13.02
CA ASN A 40 4.58 -9.39 12.24
C ASN A 40 6.03 -9.34 12.75
N LYS A 41 6.53 -10.46 13.29
CA LYS A 41 7.93 -10.63 13.76
C LYS A 41 8.80 -11.48 12.83
N LYS A 42 8.27 -11.90 11.67
CA LYS A 42 8.99 -12.76 10.72
C LYS A 42 10.11 -11.96 10.04
N ALA A 43 11.26 -12.61 9.80
CA ALA A 43 12.35 -12.03 9.03
C ALA A 43 11.92 -11.81 7.56
N GLY A 44 12.32 -10.68 6.97
CA GLY A 44 11.99 -10.30 5.61
C GLY A 44 12.29 -8.84 5.32
N ILE A 45 11.87 -8.38 4.14
CA ILE A 45 11.94 -6.97 3.73
C ILE A 45 10.54 -6.42 3.49
N TYR A 46 10.34 -5.13 3.79
CA TYR A 46 9.14 -4.39 3.44
C TYR A 46 9.43 -3.59 2.18
N VAL A 47 8.52 -3.69 1.20
CA VAL A 47 8.61 -3.04 -0.11
C VAL A 47 7.36 -2.20 -0.35
N ASP A 48 7.40 -1.26 -1.29
CA ASP A 48 6.24 -0.43 -1.60
C ASP A 48 5.15 -1.31 -2.24
N VAL A 49 3.95 -1.32 -1.65
CA VAL A 49 2.82 -2.08 -2.20
C VAL A 49 2.42 -1.60 -3.60
N VAL A 50 2.70 -0.34 -3.93
CA VAL A 50 2.42 0.28 -5.22
C VAL A 50 3.46 -0.10 -6.27
N SER A 51 4.76 0.04 -5.97
CA SER A 51 5.83 -0.06 -6.98
C SER A 51 6.83 -1.21 -6.79
N GLY A 52 6.85 -1.86 -5.63
CA GLY A 52 7.82 -2.91 -5.27
C GLY A 52 9.05 -2.35 -4.58
#